data_AF-A0A5B6ZJ96-F1
#
_entry.id   AF-A0A5B6ZJ96-F1
#
_cell.length_a   1.000
_cell.length_b   1.000
_cell.length_c   1.000
_cell.angle_alpha   90.00
_cell.angle_beta   90.00
_cell.angle_gamma   90.00
#
_symmetry.space_group_name_H-M   'P 1'
#
loop_
_entity.id
_entity.type
_entity.pdbx_description
1 polymer ?
#
loop_
_entity_poly.entity_id
_entity_poly.type
_entity_poly.pdbx_seq_one_letter_code
_entity_poly.pdbx_strand_id
1 'polypeptide(L)'
;SVLMLAWGLVADIDIESEKYRWMGSARIDFYALQRIFRLRKYNGHISFVPAPGFESYGEPSSKIGESMGKANSCNPSQDEPIKVQKSGYHGPSVDLENLSWRKIDGPFVSIWLHNVPWGGEDTMAAPNAKVKAFVLEPGPLTEDPTKEGIIDADGEVLARGTGTYKCDQKALMTYDKLQITVDQGLATLFTPI
;
A
#
# COMPACT_ATOMS: atom_id res chain seq x y z
N SER A 1 11.70 3.98 -10.49
CA SER A 1 10.26 3.99 -10.80
C SER A 1 9.65 2.82 -10.06
N VAL A 2 8.55 3.01 -9.33
CA VAL A 2 7.84 1.90 -8.67
C VAL A 2 6.84 1.31 -9.67
N LEU A 3 6.89 0.00 -9.90
CA LEU A 3 5.94 -0.69 -10.77
C LEU A 3 4.67 -1.08 -10.00
N MET A 4 4.84 -1.60 -8.79
CA MET A 4 3.75 -2.07 -7.94
C MET A 4 4.00 -1.82 -6.46
N LEU A 5 2.91 -1.76 -5.70
CA LEU A 5 2.89 -1.82 -4.25
C LEU A 5 1.95 -2.94 -3.81
N ALA A 6 2.38 -3.74 -2.84
CA ALA A 6 1.57 -4.80 -2.26
C ALA A 6 1.49 -4.70 -0.73
N TRP A 7 0.35 -5.13 -0.22
CA TRP A 7 0.09 -5.34 1.21
C TRP A 7 -0.83 -6.56 1.39
N GLY A 8 -0.60 -7.35 2.44
CA GLY A 8 -1.35 -8.59 2.69
C GLY A 8 -0.77 -9.78 1.94
N LEU A 9 -1.63 -10.63 1.35
CA LEU A 9 -1.25 -11.92 0.77
C LEU A 9 -0.08 -11.86 -0.22
N VAL A 10 -0.11 -10.94 -1.19
CA VAL A 10 0.96 -10.84 -2.20
C VAL A 10 2.29 -10.47 -1.54
N ALA A 11 2.31 -9.45 -0.67
CA ALA A 11 3.50 -9.05 0.08
C ALA A 11 4.04 -10.17 0.99
N ASP A 12 3.14 -10.90 1.65
CA ASP A 12 3.47 -12.08 2.45
C ASP A 12 4.19 -13.14 1.60
N ILE A 13 3.71 -13.39 0.37
CA ILE A 13 4.32 -14.36 -0.55
C ILE A 13 5.68 -13.86 -1.02
N ASP A 14 5.77 -12.63 -1.53
CA ASP A 14 6.99 -12.09 -2.10
C ASP A 14 8.13 -12.07 -1.08
N ILE A 15 7.82 -11.63 0.15
CA ILE A 15 8.84 -11.41 1.17
C ILE A 15 9.09 -12.64 2.06
N GLU A 16 8.06 -13.37 2.49
CA GLU A 16 8.29 -14.49 3.40
C GLU A 16 8.75 -15.75 2.68
N SER A 17 8.48 -15.89 1.37
CA SER A 17 9.04 -16.98 0.56
C SER A 17 10.56 -16.92 0.45
N GLU A 18 11.20 -15.79 0.78
CA GLU A 18 12.66 -15.64 0.82
C GLU A 18 13.35 -16.62 1.78
N LYS A 19 12.61 -17.19 2.74
CA LYS A 19 13.09 -18.31 3.58
C LYS A 19 13.49 -19.52 2.74
N TYR A 20 12.89 -19.67 1.56
CA TYR A 20 13.09 -20.78 0.64
C TYR A 20 13.79 -20.35 -0.66
N ARG A 21 14.67 -19.35 -0.59
CA ARG A 21 15.43 -18.84 -1.75
C ARG A 21 16.22 -19.93 -2.49
N TRP A 22 16.56 -21.03 -1.81
CA TRP A 22 17.20 -22.21 -2.40
C TRP A 22 16.35 -22.91 -3.48
N MET A 23 15.02 -22.72 -3.47
CA MET A 23 14.10 -23.28 -4.47
C MET A 23 14.03 -22.46 -5.77
N GLY A 24 14.73 -21.33 -5.86
CA GLY A 24 14.62 -20.44 -7.02
C GLY A 24 13.21 -19.85 -7.15
N SER A 25 12.67 -19.79 -8.36
CA SER A 25 11.33 -19.22 -8.63
C SER A 25 10.19 -20.01 -8.02
N ALA A 26 10.33 -21.34 -7.90
CA ALA A 26 9.30 -22.23 -7.34
C ALA A 26 8.90 -21.90 -5.89
N ARG A 27 9.71 -21.09 -5.18
CA ARG A 27 9.40 -20.62 -3.83
C ARG A 27 8.10 -19.82 -3.77
N ILE A 28 7.77 -19.08 -4.83
CA ILE A 28 6.56 -18.24 -4.89
C ILE A 28 5.35 -19.16 -4.90
N ASP A 29 5.31 -20.14 -5.81
CA ASP A 29 4.20 -21.10 -5.92
C ASP A 29 4.03 -21.93 -4.65
N PHE A 30 5.14 -22.45 -4.11
CA PHE A 30 5.11 -23.24 -2.89
C PHE A 30 4.54 -22.45 -1.71
N TYR A 31 4.98 -21.19 -1.54
CA TYR A 31 4.50 -20.36 -0.45
C TYR A 31 3.07 -19.88 -0.66
N ALA A 32 2.69 -19.61 -1.92
CA ALA A 32 1.31 -19.29 -2.29
C ALA A 32 0.36 -20.44 -1.93
N LEU A 33 0.72 -21.69 -2.24
CA LEU A 33 -0.07 -22.86 -1.83
C LEU A 33 -0.20 -22.94 -0.31
N GLN A 34 0.89 -22.78 0.43
CA GLN A 34 0.86 -22.76 1.90
C GLN A 34 -0.09 -21.67 2.42
N ARG A 35 -0.10 -20.49 1.78
CA ARG A 35 -0.96 -19.37 2.14
C ARG A 35 -2.41 -19.59 1.77
N ILE A 36 -2.71 -20.25 0.67
CA ILE A 36 -4.07 -20.60 0.29
C ILE A 36 -4.70 -21.53 1.34
N PHE A 37 -3.93 -22.50 1.87
CA PHE A 37 -4.42 -23.38 2.95
C PHE A 37 -4.53 -22.68 4.32
N ARG A 38 -3.80 -21.58 4.54
CA ARG A 38 -3.79 -20.80 5.80
C ARG A 38 -3.87 -19.31 5.51
N LEU A 39 -5.01 -18.92 4.94
CA LEU A 39 -5.24 -17.57 4.45
C LEU A 39 -5.27 -16.59 5.63
N ARG A 40 -4.54 -15.48 5.49
CA ARG A 40 -4.59 -14.38 6.46
C ARG A 40 -5.54 -13.31 5.96
N LYS A 41 -6.21 -12.66 6.90
CA LYS A 41 -7.00 -11.45 6.69
C LYS A 41 -6.39 -10.33 7.51
N TYR A 42 -6.40 -9.13 6.96
CA TYR A 42 -5.81 -7.95 7.55
C TYR A 42 -6.88 -6.90 7.73
N ASN A 43 -7.00 -6.37 8.94
CA ASN A 43 -7.82 -5.19 9.19
C ASN A 43 -7.07 -3.98 8.64
N GLY A 44 -7.80 -3.03 8.06
CA GLY A 44 -7.22 -1.82 7.51
C GLY A 44 -8.25 -1.00 6.76
N HIS A 45 -7.82 0.15 6.27
CA HIS A 45 -8.67 1.07 5.53
C HIS A 45 -7.95 1.53 4.28
N ILE A 46 -8.67 1.64 3.18
CA ILE A 46 -8.18 2.34 2.00
C ILE A 46 -9.06 3.51 1.67
N SER A 47 -8.41 4.56 1.19
CA SER A 47 -9.10 5.66 0.54
C SER A 47 -8.48 5.90 -0.83
N PHE A 48 -9.30 6.16 -1.84
CA PHE A 48 -8.81 6.40 -3.19
C PHE A 48 -9.64 7.45 -3.91
N VAL A 49 -9.03 8.11 -4.88
CA VAL A 49 -9.73 8.99 -5.82
C VAL A 49 -9.90 8.23 -7.13
N PRO A 50 -11.13 7.82 -7.49
CA PRO A 50 -11.39 7.08 -8.71
C PRO A 50 -11.07 7.94 -9.94
N ALA A 51 -10.64 7.29 -11.02
CA ALA A 51 -10.63 7.90 -12.34
C ALA A 51 -12.06 8.15 -12.84
N PRO A 52 -12.25 9.10 -13.78
CA PRO A 52 -13.55 9.35 -14.39
C PRO A 52 -14.20 8.06 -14.93
N GLY A 53 -15.45 7.80 -14.57
CA GLY A 53 -16.21 6.59 -14.95
C GLY A 53 -16.20 5.44 -13.94
N PHE A 54 -15.46 5.55 -12.83
CA PHE A 54 -15.39 4.53 -11.76
C PHE A 54 -15.85 5.05 -10.40
N GLU A 55 -16.62 6.15 -10.39
CA GLU A 55 -17.00 6.88 -9.19
C GLU A 55 -18.01 6.13 -8.29
N SER A 56 -18.59 5.03 -8.76
CA SER A 56 -19.61 4.27 -8.02
C SER A 56 -19.05 3.28 -7.00
N TYR A 57 -17.75 2.98 -7.01
CA TYR A 57 -17.14 2.01 -6.08
C TYR A 57 -16.70 2.66 -4.77
N GLY A 58 -16.89 1.97 -3.64
CA GLY A 58 -16.61 2.46 -2.28
C GLY A 58 -17.59 3.53 -1.81
N GLU A 59 -17.49 3.94 -0.55
CA GLU A 59 -18.36 4.97 0.04
C GLU A 59 -17.73 6.36 -0.11
N PRO A 60 -18.48 7.41 -0.51
CA PRO A 60 -17.95 8.76 -0.55
C PRO A 60 -17.50 9.23 0.83
N SER A 61 -16.29 9.78 0.90
CA SER A 61 -15.67 10.24 2.14
C SER A 61 -15.37 11.73 2.07
N SER A 62 -16.10 12.54 2.86
CA SER A 62 -15.86 13.98 2.99
C SER A 62 -14.75 14.34 3.99
N LYS A 63 -14.29 13.37 4.80
CA LYS A 63 -13.46 13.63 6.00
C LYS A 63 -11.95 13.63 5.76
N ILE A 64 -11.49 13.23 4.58
CA ILE A 64 -10.05 13.13 4.29
C ILE A 64 -9.41 14.51 4.12
N GLY A 65 -10.13 15.47 3.54
CA GLY A 65 -9.65 16.85 3.38
C GLY A 65 -9.33 17.55 4.71
N GLU A 66 -10.13 17.32 5.76
CA GLU A 66 -9.94 17.98 7.06
C GLU A 66 -8.76 17.42 7.87
N SER A 67 -8.44 16.13 7.72
CA SER A 67 -7.35 15.49 8.45
C SER A 67 -5.96 15.80 7.88
N MET A 68 -5.87 16.28 6.63
CA MET A 68 -4.58 16.57 5.97
C MET A 68 -4.01 17.95 6.35
N GLY A 69 -4.84 18.88 6.86
CA GLY A 69 -4.48 20.29 7.10
C GLY A 69 -3.91 20.63 8.48
N LYS A 70 -3.72 19.66 9.40
CA LYS A 70 -3.14 19.92 10.74
C LYS A 70 -1.98 18.98 11.06
N ALA A 71 -0.86 19.18 10.37
CA ALA A 71 0.43 18.94 11.02
C ALA A 71 0.62 20.06 12.05
N ASN A 72 0.48 19.72 13.34
CA ASN A 72 0.68 20.64 14.44
C ASN A 72 2.07 21.29 14.33
N SER A 73 2.09 22.60 14.18
CA SER A 73 3.23 23.47 14.38
C SER A 73 3.73 23.31 15.83
N CYS A 74 4.75 22.49 16.04
CA CYS A 74 5.60 22.61 17.22
C CYS A 74 6.57 23.76 16.97
N ASN A 75 6.53 24.76 17.87
CA ASN A 75 7.37 25.96 17.82
C ASN A 75 8.88 25.61 17.81
N PRO A 76 9.73 26.45 17.17
CA PRO A 76 11.13 26.13 16.94
C PRO A 76 11.97 26.39 18.20
N SER A 77 12.51 25.34 18.80
CA SER A 77 13.78 25.44 19.53
C SER A 77 14.91 25.32 18.51
N GLN A 78 15.81 26.31 18.54
CA GLN A 78 16.90 26.50 17.59
C GLN A 78 17.84 25.30 17.57
N ASP A 79 17.87 24.62 16.42
CA ASP A 79 19.06 23.97 15.88
C ASP A 79 18.91 23.98 14.35
N GLU A 80 19.94 24.46 13.67
CA GLU A 80 20.01 24.69 12.23
C GLU A 80 19.44 23.53 11.40
N PRO A 81 18.44 23.75 10.52
CA PRO A 81 17.93 22.69 9.67
C PRO A 81 18.96 22.42 8.56
N ILE A 82 19.57 21.24 8.61
CA ILE A 82 20.26 20.64 7.46
C ILE A 82 19.33 20.79 6.26
N LYS A 83 19.74 21.65 5.32
CA LYS A 83 19.00 21.95 4.10
C LYS A 83 19.07 20.72 3.22
N VAL A 84 18.21 19.73 3.49
CA VAL A 84 17.98 18.60 2.59
C VAL A 84 17.39 19.23 1.33
N GLN A 85 18.26 19.47 0.35
CA GLN A 85 17.87 19.84 -1.00
C GLN A 85 16.95 18.72 -1.48
N LYS A 86 15.64 18.98 -1.54
CA LYS A 86 14.65 18.07 -2.12
C LYS A 86 14.91 17.97 -3.62
N SER A 87 15.96 17.26 -4.00
CA SER A 87 16.27 16.86 -5.38
C SER A 87 15.41 15.66 -5.81
N GLY A 88 14.17 15.60 -5.30
CA GLY A 88 13.22 14.54 -5.55
C GLY A 88 12.18 14.97 -6.59
N TYR A 89 11.52 13.99 -7.18
CA TYR A 89 10.34 14.23 -8.00
C TYR A 89 9.31 15.04 -7.19
N HIS A 90 8.96 16.23 -7.69
CA HIS A 90 8.08 17.17 -6.98
C HIS A 90 6.63 16.69 -6.91
N GLY A 91 6.27 15.66 -7.68
CA GLY A 91 4.90 15.18 -7.79
C GLY A 91 4.00 16.15 -8.56
N PRO A 92 2.86 15.68 -9.07
CA PRO A 92 1.78 16.56 -9.49
C PRO A 92 1.27 17.38 -8.29
N SER A 93 1.02 18.67 -8.48
CA SER A 93 0.28 19.50 -7.52
C SER A 93 -1.20 19.11 -7.55
N VAL A 94 -1.55 18.02 -6.88
CA VAL A 94 -2.93 17.58 -6.75
C VAL A 94 -3.53 18.25 -5.52
N ASP A 95 -4.55 19.07 -5.71
CA ASP A 95 -5.37 19.58 -4.62
C ASP A 95 -6.22 18.43 -4.04
N LEU A 96 -5.68 17.75 -3.02
CA LEU A 96 -6.27 16.55 -2.45
C LEU A 96 -7.53 16.85 -1.63
N GLU A 97 -7.74 18.10 -1.20
CA GLU A 97 -8.82 18.49 -0.30
C GLU A 97 -10.17 18.55 -1.00
N ASN A 98 -10.19 18.84 -2.31
CA ASN A 98 -11.40 18.99 -3.11
C ASN A 98 -11.75 17.76 -3.99
N LEU A 99 -11.10 16.62 -3.76
CA LEU A 99 -11.34 15.41 -4.57
C LEU A 99 -12.44 14.53 -3.97
N SER A 100 -13.14 13.82 -4.86
CA SER A 100 -14.19 12.86 -4.53
C SER A 100 -13.61 11.55 -3.99
N TRP A 101 -13.01 11.60 -2.80
CA TRP A 101 -12.45 10.43 -2.14
C TRP A 101 -13.53 9.37 -1.87
N ARG A 102 -13.15 8.12 -2.10
CA ARG A 102 -13.93 6.93 -1.76
C ARG A 102 -13.17 6.15 -0.71
N LYS A 103 -13.88 5.51 0.22
CA LYS A 103 -13.31 4.68 1.27
C LYS A 103 -13.82 3.25 1.14
N ILE A 104 -12.94 2.28 1.39
CA ILE A 104 -13.30 0.88 1.61
C ILE A 104 -12.63 0.43 2.90
N ASP A 105 -13.42 -0.20 3.76
CA ASP A 105 -12.97 -0.77 5.01
C ASP A 105 -12.75 -2.27 4.86
N GLY A 106 -11.71 -2.79 5.51
CA GLY A 106 -11.40 -4.21 5.53
C GLY A 106 -12.43 -5.07 6.28
N PRO A 107 -12.16 -6.36 6.46
CA PRO A 107 -10.84 -6.98 6.30
C PRO A 107 -10.47 -7.24 4.84
N PHE A 108 -9.17 -7.23 4.55
CA PHE A 108 -8.61 -7.51 3.23
C PHE A 108 -7.77 -8.78 3.25
N VAL A 109 -7.82 -9.55 2.17
CA VAL A 109 -6.83 -10.63 1.93
C VAL A 109 -5.56 -10.05 1.34
N SER A 110 -5.70 -9.16 0.35
CA SER A 110 -4.59 -8.49 -0.31
C SER A 110 -5.00 -7.12 -0.79
N ILE A 111 -4.04 -6.23 -0.91
CA ILE A 111 -4.13 -4.97 -1.64
C ILE A 111 -2.94 -4.96 -2.60
N TRP A 112 -3.23 -4.78 -3.88
CA TRP A 112 -2.22 -4.76 -4.91
C TRP A 112 -2.45 -3.58 -5.85
N LEU A 113 -1.50 -2.65 -5.87
CA LEU A 113 -1.54 -1.42 -6.65
C LEU A 113 -0.47 -1.49 -7.74
N HIS A 114 -0.83 -1.35 -9.01
CA HIS A 114 0.12 -1.34 -10.12
C HIS A 114 0.07 -0.05 -10.92
N ASN A 115 1.21 0.45 -11.40
CA ASN A 115 1.26 1.56 -12.36
C ASN A 115 0.89 1.13 -13.80
N VAL A 116 0.76 -0.18 -14.05
CA VAL A 116 0.34 -0.77 -15.32
C VAL A 116 -0.80 -1.75 -15.08
N PRO A 117 -1.68 -2.02 -16.05
CA PRO A 117 -2.81 -2.93 -15.84
C PRO A 117 -2.39 -4.42 -15.70
N TRP A 118 -1.12 -4.73 -15.93
CA TRP A 118 -0.58 -6.10 -15.98
C TRP A 118 0.16 -6.44 -14.67
N GLY A 119 -0.31 -7.46 -13.96
CA GLY A 119 0.38 -8.07 -12.82
C GLY A 119 1.29 -9.24 -13.21
N GLY A 120 1.31 -9.61 -14.49
CA GLY A 120 2.14 -10.66 -15.10
C GLY A 120 1.95 -10.67 -16.62
N GLU A 121 2.67 -11.53 -17.35
CA GLU A 121 2.64 -11.60 -18.82
C GLU A 121 1.22 -11.78 -19.38
N ASP A 122 0.40 -12.60 -18.72
CA ASP A 122 -1.00 -12.89 -19.10
C ASP A 122 -2.06 -12.41 -18.09
N THR A 123 -1.65 -11.67 -17.04
CA THR A 123 -2.54 -11.34 -15.92
C THR A 123 -2.88 -9.84 -15.92
N MET A 124 -4.02 -9.48 -16.52
CA MET A 124 -4.60 -8.13 -16.36
C MET A 124 -5.38 -8.05 -15.05
N ALA A 125 -4.70 -7.76 -13.93
CA ALA A 125 -5.29 -7.88 -12.59
C ALA A 125 -6.54 -7.00 -12.40
N ALA A 126 -6.53 -5.77 -12.93
CA ALA A 126 -7.74 -4.93 -12.97
C ALA A 126 -7.66 -3.84 -14.06
N PRO A 127 -7.90 -4.18 -15.35
CA PRO A 127 -7.68 -3.29 -16.50
C PRO A 127 -8.44 -1.96 -16.44
N ASN A 128 -9.50 -1.91 -15.65
CA ASN A 128 -10.45 -0.80 -15.58
C ASN A 128 -10.33 0.00 -14.26
N ALA A 129 -9.66 -0.52 -13.23
CA ALA A 129 -9.70 0.10 -11.90
C ALA A 129 -8.63 1.19 -11.72
N LYS A 130 -8.79 2.33 -12.41
CA LYS A 130 -7.81 3.43 -12.40
C LYS A 130 -8.02 4.38 -11.21
N VAL A 131 -6.95 4.73 -10.50
CA VAL A 131 -6.97 5.71 -9.40
C VAL A 131 -5.93 6.83 -9.57
N LYS A 132 -6.27 8.04 -9.11
CA LYS A 132 -5.38 9.23 -9.12
C LYS A 132 -4.56 9.37 -7.83
N ALA A 133 -5.18 9.05 -6.71
CA ALA A 133 -4.56 9.07 -5.40
C ALA A 133 -5.06 7.88 -4.61
N PHE A 134 -4.20 7.36 -3.74
CA PHE A 134 -4.45 6.19 -2.91
C PHE A 134 -3.83 6.40 -1.55
N VAL A 135 -4.57 6.03 -0.51
CA VAL A 135 -4.15 6.06 0.89
C VAL A 135 -4.43 4.68 1.45
N LEU A 136 -3.40 4.05 2.01
CA LEU A 136 -3.50 2.83 2.79
C LEU A 136 -3.26 3.16 4.25
N GLU A 137 -4.21 2.77 5.10
CA GLU A 137 -4.06 2.74 6.56
C GLU A 137 -4.00 1.25 6.95
N PRO A 138 -2.77 0.68 7.03
CA PRO A 138 -2.61 -0.74 7.27
C PRO A 138 -2.86 -1.05 8.75
N GLY A 139 -3.52 -2.16 9.04
CA GLY A 139 -3.77 -2.62 10.40
C GLY A 139 -3.25 -4.04 10.66
N PRO A 140 -3.63 -4.63 11.81
CA PRO A 140 -3.17 -5.96 12.21
C PRO A 140 -3.93 -7.08 11.50
N LEU A 141 -3.46 -8.31 11.68
CA LEU A 141 -4.19 -9.51 11.26
C LEU A 141 -5.52 -9.60 12.01
N THR A 142 -6.58 -10.03 11.31
CA THR A 142 -7.91 -10.21 11.89
C THR A 142 -7.92 -11.31 12.96
N GLU A 143 -7.19 -12.41 12.74
CA GLU A 143 -7.17 -13.57 13.66
C GLU A 143 -6.14 -13.45 14.79
N ASP A 144 -5.12 -12.61 14.62
CA ASP A 144 -4.06 -12.39 15.61
C ASP A 144 -3.69 -10.90 15.66
N PRO A 145 -4.37 -10.10 16.50
CA PRO A 145 -4.15 -8.66 16.58
C PRO A 145 -2.75 -8.25 17.05
N THR A 146 -1.94 -9.19 17.55
CA THR A 146 -0.54 -8.94 17.95
C THR A 146 0.42 -8.94 16.77
N LYS A 147 -0.06 -9.39 15.60
CA LYS A 147 0.70 -9.43 14.35
C LYS A 147 0.14 -8.46 13.34
N GLU A 148 1.04 -7.87 12.58
CA GLU A 148 0.74 -6.94 11.51
C GLU A 148 1.21 -7.50 10.15
N GLY A 149 1.14 -6.68 9.11
CA GLY A 149 1.49 -7.04 7.74
C GLY A 149 2.81 -6.46 7.25
N ILE A 150 3.11 -6.75 6.00
CA ILE A 150 4.28 -6.24 5.28
C ILE A 150 3.78 -5.35 4.15
N ILE A 151 4.44 -4.22 3.94
CA ILE A 151 4.25 -3.38 2.75
C ILE A 151 5.54 -3.44 1.95
N ASP A 152 5.43 -3.82 0.68
CA ASP A 152 6.55 -3.84 -0.25
C ASP A 152 6.20 -3.13 -1.56
N ALA A 153 7.24 -2.72 -2.27
CA ALA A 153 7.16 -2.19 -3.60
C ALA A 153 8.22 -2.87 -4.46
N ASP A 154 7.79 -3.42 -5.61
CA ASP A 154 8.65 -4.17 -6.53
C ASP A 154 9.48 -5.30 -5.86
N GLY A 155 8.94 -5.94 -4.82
CA GLY A 155 9.62 -6.97 -4.04
C GLY A 155 10.62 -6.43 -3.00
N GLU A 156 10.75 -5.11 -2.86
CA GLU A 156 11.55 -4.46 -1.82
C GLU A 156 10.66 -3.98 -0.66
N VAL A 157 11.07 -4.27 0.57
CA VAL A 157 10.25 -3.93 1.73
C VAL A 157 10.31 -2.45 2.06
N LEU A 158 9.13 -1.83 2.05
CA LEU A 158 8.93 -0.46 2.50
C LEU A 158 8.71 -0.41 4.01
N ALA A 159 7.80 -1.23 4.54
CA ALA A 159 7.46 -1.24 5.96
C ALA A 159 7.22 -2.66 6.50
N ARG A 160 7.55 -2.85 7.78
CA ARG A 160 7.30 -4.09 8.52
C ARG A 160 6.49 -3.80 9.76
N GLY A 161 5.35 -4.45 9.88
CA GLY A 161 4.61 -4.49 11.12
C GLY A 161 5.20 -5.49 12.13
N THR A 162 4.73 -5.38 13.36
CA THR A 162 5.09 -6.23 14.49
C THR A 162 4.78 -7.70 14.18
N GLY A 163 5.69 -8.61 14.58
CA GLY A 163 5.49 -10.06 14.44
C GLY A 163 5.60 -10.60 13.00
N THR A 164 5.98 -9.75 12.04
CA THR A 164 6.24 -10.15 10.64
C THR A 164 7.62 -10.80 10.47
N TYR A 165 7.83 -11.45 9.32
CA TYR A 165 9.15 -12.00 8.99
C TYR A 165 10.22 -10.91 8.98
N LYS A 166 11.29 -11.14 9.75
CA LYS A 166 12.41 -10.20 9.91
C LYS A 166 11.96 -8.80 10.38
N CYS A 167 10.95 -8.74 11.27
CA CYS A 167 10.41 -7.47 11.80
C CYS A 167 11.47 -6.56 12.44
N ASP A 168 12.53 -7.13 13.03
CA ASP A 168 13.61 -6.35 13.67
C ASP A 168 14.60 -5.75 12.66
N GLN A 169 14.50 -6.11 11.38
CA GLN A 169 15.34 -5.50 10.35
C GLN A 169 14.83 -4.11 9.99
N LYS A 170 15.75 -3.15 9.86
CA LYS A 170 15.43 -1.78 9.47
C LYS A 170 14.67 -1.77 8.14
N ALA A 171 13.46 -1.22 8.17
CA ALA A 171 12.66 -0.93 6.98
C ALA A 171 12.87 0.54 6.55
N LEU A 172 12.45 0.87 5.32
CA LEU A 172 12.55 2.23 4.79
C LEU A 172 11.55 3.18 5.47
N MET A 173 10.39 2.66 5.87
CA MET A 173 9.26 3.38 6.43
C MET A 173 8.73 2.65 7.67
N THR A 174 8.01 3.39 8.51
CA THR A 174 7.21 2.83 9.60
C THR A 174 5.96 2.14 9.03
N TYR A 175 5.47 1.11 9.71
CA TYR A 175 4.20 0.48 9.38
C TYR A 175 3.05 1.36 9.87
N ASP A 176 2.70 2.37 9.06
CA ASP A 176 1.68 3.37 9.34
C ASP A 176 1.06 3.84 8.01
N LYS A 177 0.14 4.80 8.07
CA LYS A 177 -0.53 5.42 6.93
C LYS A 177 0.45 5.75 5.80
N LEU A 178 0.17 5.18 4.63
CA LEU A 178 0.92 5.40 3.40
C LEU A 178 0.04 6.10 2.37
N GLN A 179 0.53 7.23 1.84
CA GLN A 179 -0.14 7.98 0.80
C GLN A 179 0.65 7.93 -0.50
N ILE A 180 -0.05 7.69 -1.60
CA ILE A 180 0.50 7.55 -2.95
C ILE A 180 -0.31 8.44 -3.89
N THR A 181 0.38 9.29 -4.64
CA THR A 181 -0.22 10.13 -5.68
C THR A 181 0.37 9.73 -7.03
N VAL A 182 -0.48 9.60 -8.05
CA VAL A 182 -0.10 9.10 -9.38
C VAL A 182 -0.29 10.20 -10.40
N ASP A 183 0.78 10.55 -11.12
CA ASP A 183 0.85 11.69 -12.05
C ASP A 183 -0.16 11.60 -13.20
N GLN A 184 -0.39 10.38 -13.72
CA GLN A 184 -1.28 10.15 -14.87
C GLN A 184 -2.59 9.46 -14.50
N GLY A 185 -2.82 9.17 -13.22
CA GLY A 185 -4.04 8.53 -12.73
C GLY A 185 -4.28 7.10 -13.24
N LEU A 186 -3.21 6.32 -13.39
CA LEU A 186 -3.24 5.00 -14.03
C LEU A 186 -2.87 3.85 -13.08
N ALA A 187 -3.03 4.05 -11.77
CA ALA A 187 -2.80 2.94 -10.86
C ALA A 187 -4.01 2.00 -10.80
N THR A 188 -3.74 0.70 -10.89
CA THR A 188 -4.72 -0.39 -10.85
C THR A 188 -4.78 -0.98 -9.46
N LEU A 189 -5.95 -0.93 -8.80
CA LEU A 189 -6.15 -1.47 -7.45
C LEU A 189 -6.93 -2.79 -7.49
N PHE A 190 -6.36 -3.85 -6.90
CA PHE A 190 -7.02 -5.12 -6.67
C PHE A 190 -7.10 -5.44 -5.17
N THR A 191 -8.33 -5.65 -4.68
CA THR A 191 -8.59 -5.96 -3.26
C THR A 191 -9.61 -7.11 -3.13
N PRO A 192 -9.17 -8.38 -3.13
CA PRO A 192 -10.05 -9.49 -2.82
C PRO A 192 -10.46 -9.38 -1.33
N ILE A 193 -11.78 -9.37 -1.11
CA ILE A 193 -12.42 -9.37 0.22
C ILE A 193 -12.67 -10.82 0.65
#